data_AF-X0TJJ6-F1
#
_entry.id   AF-X0TJJ6-F1
#
_cell.length_a   1.000
_cell.length_b   1.000
_cell.length_c   1.000
_cell.angle_alpha   90.00
_cell.angle_beta   90.00
_cell.angle_gamma   90.00
#
_symmetry.space_group_name_H-M   'P 1'
#
loop_
_entity.id
_entity.type
_entity.pdbx_description
1 polymer ?
#
loop_
_entity_poly.entity_id
_entity_poly.type
_entity_poly.pdbx_seq_one_letter_code
_entity_poly.pdbx_strand_id
1 'polypeptide(L)'
;NLLANTFPDDARVLYRTMKVRRKMLGLRHKIKNILYVKIPLVDPDKFLTRTYSCVSFVFTWGFMVVAAIVFLLAARIVTGEWDRLVGGLEGLLTLENLFYFWFLFIAVKVIHELGHAYTCKHYGGEVHEMGLLFLVFTPCLFTNVSDAWTFKKGRAKFFTSFSGIVIELFLAALAALVWAATFEYPGLVHELAYKIMILCSITSILFNGNPLMKFDGYYILSDYLQLPNLRANSMKCVGGCFRKYLLKMPEEGVDIRNPVTRIYLIYGLLAMMWLFSVMLGIC
;
A
#
# COMPACT_ATOMS: atom_id res chain seq x y z
N ASN A 1 8.08 17.08 -52.95
CA ASN A 1 8.87 15.90 -53.35
C ASN A 1 10.38 16.18 -53.47
N LEU A 2 10.99 16.99 -52.59
CA LEU A 2 12.43 17.33 -52.71
C LEU A 2 13.23 17.28 -51.39
N LEU A 3 12.67 16.68 -50.32
CA LEU A 3 13.39 16.48 -49.04
C LEU A 3 13.43 15.01 -48.59
N ALA A 4 13.06 14.07 -49.46
CA ALA A 4 12.96 12.65 -49.11
C ALA A 4 14.23 11.82 -49.40
N ASN A 5 15.23 12.40 -50.08
CA ASN A 5 16.35 11.64 -50.67
C ASN A 5 17.74 11.89 -50.08
N THR A 6 17.86 12.61 -48.96
CA THR A 6 19.16 12.96 -48.35
C THR A 6 19.32 12.48 -46.91
N PHE A 7 18.65 11.39 -46.54
CA PHE A 7 18.89 10.72 -45.27
C PHE A 7 19.49 9.34 -45.55
N PRO A 8 20.67 8.98 -44.99
CA PRO A 8 21.15 7.60 -45.02
C PRO A 8 20.03 6.70 -44.44
N ASP A 9 19.86 5.49 -44.98
CA ASP A 9 18.72 4.62 -44.61
C ASP A 9 18.57 4.42 -43.10
N ASP A 10 19.67 4.49 -42.36
CA ASP A 10 19.72 4.48 -40.89
C ASP A 10 18.90 5.59 -40.24
N ALA A 11 18.88 6.81 -40.79
CA ALA A 11 18.11 7.93 -40.24
C ALA A 11 16.60 7.76 -40.49
N ARG A 12 16.19 7.12 -41.59
CA ARG A 12 14.78 6.78 -41.85
C ARG A 12 14.29 5.66 -40.92
N VAL A 13 15.14 4.66 -40.67
CA VAL A 13 14.88 3.60 -39.69
C VAL A 13 14.82 4.16 -38.27
N LEU A 14 15.77 5.04 -37.89
CA LEU A 14 15.78 5.71 -36.59
C LEU A 14 14.53 6.57 -36.38
N TYR A 15 14.13 7.35 -37.39
CA TYR A 15 12.92 8.18 -37.32
C TYR A 15 11.64 7.34 -37.19
N ARG A 16 11.50 6.23 -37.94
CA ARG A 16 10.38 5.28 -37.77
C ARG A 16 10.38 4.68 -36.36
N THR A 17 11.53 4.27 -35.86
CA THR A 17 11.69 3.68 -34.51
C THR A 17 11.34 4.69 -33.40
N MET A 18 11.76 5.94 -33.55
CA MET A 18 11.40 7.05 -32.64
C MET A 18 9.90 7.36 -32.68
N LYS A 19 9.28 7.38 -33.86
CA LYS A 19 7.84 7.63 -34.03
C LYS A 19 7.00 6.52 -33.39
N VAL A 20 7.38 5.26 -33.58
CA VAL A 20 6.72 4.10 -32.94
C VAL A 20 6.92 4.14 -31.42
N ARG A 21 8.13 4.42 -30.92
CA ARG A 21 8.38 4.64 -29.48
C ARG A 21 7.53 5.76 -28.91
N ARG A 22 7.44 6.91 -29.58
CA ARG A 22 6.65 8.08 -29.13
C ARG A 22 5.15 7.76 -29.07
N LYS A 23 4.64 7.02 -30.05
CA LYS A 23 3.24 6.57 -30.09
C LYS A 23 2.94 5.56 -28.98
N MET A 24 3.85 4.60 -28.73
CA MET A 24 3.73 3.65 -27.61
C MET A 24 3.86 4.34 -26.24
N LEU A 25 4.72 5.35 -26.10
CA LEU A 25 4.84 6.16 -24.89
C LEU A 25 3.56 6.96 -24.62
N GLY A 26 2.98 7.57 -25.65
CA GLY A 26 1.70 8.28 -25.56
C GLY A 26 0.54 7.36 -25.20
N LEU A 27 0.48 6.16 -25.78
CA LEU A 27 -0.55 5.16 -25.45
C LEU A 27 -0.38 4.63 -24.02
N ARG A 28 0.86 4.32 -23.61
CA ARG A 28 1.17 3.93 -22.22
C ARG A 28 0.81 5.02 -21.21
N HIS A 29 1.04 6.28 -21.55
CA HIS A 29 0.70 7.41 -20.69
C HIS A 29 -0.83 7.57 -20.55
N LYS A 30 -1.57 7.43 -21.65
CA LYS A 30 -3.04 7.43 -21.63
C LYS A 30 -3.62 6.27 -20.83
N ILE A 31 -3.11 5.05 -21.02
CA ILE A 31 -3.54 3.86 -20.25
C ILE A 31 -3.22 4.03 -18.77
N LYS A 32 -2.02 4.54 -18.43
CA LYS A 32 -1.68 4.87 -17.03
C LYS A 32 -2.64 5.89 -16.43
N ASN A 33 -3.03 6.93 -17.17
CA ASN A 33 -3.92 7.97 -16.66
C ASN A 33 -5.36 7.47 -16.47
N ILE A 34 -5.82 6.50 -17.28
CA ILE A 34 -7.15 5.88 -17.07
C ILE A 34 -7.14 4.92 -15.87
N LEU A 35 -6.03 4.20 -15.65
CA LEU A 35 -5.89 3.23 -14.56
C LEU A 35 -5.45 3.87 -13.22
N TYR A 36 -5.14 5.16 -13.22
CA TYR A 36 -4.68 5.93 -12.07
C TYR A 36 -5.32 7.31 -12.12
N VAL A 37 -6.57 7.40 -11.64
CA VAL A 37 -7.30 8.67 -11.52
C VAL A 37 -7.28 9.09 -10.06
N LYS A 38 -6.62 10.21 -9.77
CA LYS A 38 -6.56 10.82 -8.45
C LYS A 38 -7.56 11.96 -8.38
N ILE A 39 -8.50 11.89 -7.45
CA ILE A 39 -9.52 12.91 -7.20
C ILE A 39 -9.29 13.46 -5.78
N PRO A 40 -8.63 14.61 -5.63
CA PRO A 40 -8.52 15.28 -4.34
C PRO A 40 -9.92 15.75 -3.91
N LEU A 41 -10.34 15.38 -2.69
CA LEU A 41 -11.66 15.72 -2.17
C LEU A 41 -11.60 16.84 -1.14
N VAL A 42 -10.57 16.84 -0.30
CA VAL A 42 -10.43 17.78 0.81
C VAL A 42 -8.97 18.13 1.05
N ASP A 43 -8.76 19.38 1.48
CA ASP A 43 -7.52 19.82 2.12
C ASP A 43 -7.68 19.69 3.64
N PRO A 44 -7.07 18.67 4.27
CA PRO A 44 -7.25 18.39 5.69
C PRO A 44 -6.28 19.17 6.59
N ASP A 45 -5.34 19.96 6.06
CA ASP A 45 -4.19 20.43 6.85
C ASP A 45 -4.62 21.27 8.08
N LYS A 46 -5.58 22.17 7.88
CA LYS A 46 -6.16 23.00 8.94
C LYS A 46 -6.92 22.16 9.97
N PHE A 47 -7.65 21.15 9.51
CA PHE A 47 -8.37 20.23 10.40
C PHE A 47 -7.38 19.46 11.27
N LEU A 48 -6.38 18.82 10.65
CA LEU A 48 -5.35 18.06 11.33
C LEU A 48 -4.59 18.90 12.35
N THR A 49 -4.24 20.15 11.99
CA THR A 49 -3.54 21.06 12.89
C THR A 49 -4.38 21.41 14.13
N ARG A 50 -5.69 21.63 13.96
CA ARG A 50 -6.61 21.95 15.07
C ARG A 50 -6.86 20.77 15.98
N THR A 51 -6.95 19.56 15.43
CA THR A 51 -7.22 18.33 16.19
C THR A 51 -5.97 17.63 16.68
N TYR A 52 -4.77 18.08 16.26
CA TYR A 52 -3.50 17.44 16.59
C TYR A 52 -3.29 17.29 18.10
N SER A 53 -3.60 18.33 18.90
CA SER A 53 -3.46 18.25 20.37
C SER A 53 -4.33 17.17 21.00
N CYS A 54 -5.47 16.82 20.39
CA CYS A 54 -6.33 15.74 20.86
C CYS A 54 -5.77 14.36 20.53
N VAL A 55 -4.91 14.24 19.51
CA VAL A 55 -4.35 12.97 19.02
C VAL A 55 -2.89 12.81 19.44
N SER A 56 -2.21 13.89 19.85
CA SER A 56 -0.78 13.88 20.15
C SER A 56 -0.38 12.88 21.25
N PHE A 57 -1.32 12.53 22.13
CA PHE A 57 -1.09 11.51 23.16
C PHE A 57 -0.75 10.13 22.57
N VAL A 58 -1.22 9.82 21.36
CA VAL A 58 -0.95 8.55 20.64
C VAL A 58 0.55 8.36 20.37
N PHE A 59 1.30 9.46 20.26
CA PHE A 59 2.75 9.42 20.02
C PHE A 59 3.58 9.38 21.31
N THR A 60 2.94 9.29 22.49
CA THR A 60 3.64 9.22 23.78
C THR A 60 4.10 7.80 24.10
N TRP A 61 5.16 7.68 24.91
CA TRP A 61 5.63 6.40 25.45
C TRP A 61 4.54 5.65 26.22
N GLY A 62 3.76 6.37 27.03
CA GLY A 62 2.66 5.78 27.79
C GLY A 62 1.63 5.10 26.89
N PHE A 63 1.21 5.78 25.81
CA PHE A 63 0.29 5.19 24.85
C PHE A 63 0.89 3.98 24.13
N MET A 64 2.16 4.03 23.72
CA MET A 64 2.83 2.89 23.08
C MET A 64 2.85 1.63 23.98
N VAL A 65 3.08 1.81 25.29
CA VAL A 65 3.02 0.71 26.26
C VAL A 65 1.59 0.16 26.38
N VAL A 66 0.59 1.02 26.48
CA VAL A 66 -0.83 0.60 26.52
C VAL A 66 -1.20 -0.14 25.24
N ALA A 67 -0.82 0.38 24.08
CA ALA A 67 -1.07 -0.27 22.80
C ALA A 67 -0.42 -1.66 22.73
N ALA A 68 0.84 -1.80 23.18
CA ALA A 68 1.50 -3.08 23.25
C ALA A 68 0.78 -4.08 24.16
N ILE A 69 0.27 -3.65 25.32
CA ILE A 69 -0.53 -4.49 26.21
C ILE A 69 -1.83 -4.93 25.53
N VAL A 70 -2.54 -4.00 24.87
CA VAL A 70 -3.76 -4.30 24.12
C VAL A 70 -3.49 -5.34 23.02
N PHE A 71 -2.38 -5.21 22.28
CA PHE A 71 -1.97 -6.19 21.28
C PHE A 71 -1.72 -7.58 21.88
N LEU A 72 -1.00 -7.66 23.01
CA LEU A 72 -0.71 -8.93 23.66
C LEU A 72 -1.98 -9.61 24.19
N LEU A 73 -2.91 -8.82 24.76
CA LEU A 73 -4.20 -9.33 25.23
C LEU A 73 -5.07 -9.82 24.06
N ALA A 74 -5.17 -9.04 23.00
CA ALA A 74 -5.90 -9.44 21.79
C ALA A 74 -5.31 -10.71 21.17
N ALA A 75 -3.99 -10.81 21.06
CA ALA A 75 -3.32 -12.00 20.56
C ALA A 75 -3.65 -13.23 21.43
N ARG A 76 -3.56 -13.11 22.76
CA ARG A 76 -3.94 -14.18 23.69
C ARG A 76 -5.38 -14.63 23.47
N ILE A 77 -6.32 -13.70 23.40
CA ILE A 77 -7.76 -13.97 23.20
C ILE A 77 -7.98 -14.70 21.87
N VAL A 78 -7.46 -14.14 20.78
CA VAL A 78 -7.61 -14.72 19.43
C VAL A 78 -7.03 -16.13 19.36
N THR A 79 -5.87 -16.37 19.99
CA THR A 79 -5.29 -17.73 20.03
C THR A 79 -6.05 -18.68 20.93
N GLY A 80 -6.64 -18.21 22.03
CA GLY A 80 -7.43 -19.03 22.95
C GLY A 80 -8.81 -19.39 22.40
N GLU A 81 -9.40 -18.51 21.60
CA GLU A 81 -10.74 -18.64 21.02
C GLU A 81 -10.69 -18.89 19.50
N TRP A 82 -9.62 -19.56 19.03
CA TRP A 82 -9.36 -19.75 17.61
C TRP A 82 -10.50 -20.48 16.89
N ASP A 83 -11.02 -21.55 17.49
CA ASP A 83 -12.11 -22.34 16.91
C ASP A 83 -13.40 -21.51 16.78
N ARG A 84 -13.68 -20.67 17.78
CA ARG A 84 -14.82 -19.76 17.76
C ARG A 84 -14.66 -18.67 16.70
N LEU A 85 -13.44 -18.15 16.55
CA LEU A 85 -13.11 -17.17 15.53
C LEU A 85 -13.30 -17.76 14.13
N VAL A 86 -12.80 -18.97 13.88
CA VAL A 86 -12.90 -19.62 12.56
C VAL A 86 -14.34 -20.03 12.27
N GLY A 87 -15.07 -20.56 13.25
CA GLY A 87 -16.49 -20.94 13.09
C GLY A 87 -17.40 -19.76 12.72
N GLY A 88 -17.04 -18.53 13.11
CA GLY A 88 -17.77 -17.33 12.74
C GLY A 88 -17.59 -16.88 11.28
N LEU A 89 -16.58 -17.39 10.57
CA LEU A 89 -16.24 -16.90 9.23
C LEU A 89 -17.31 -17.23 8.18
N GLU A 90 -17.98 -18.38 8.32
CA GLU A 90 -19.03 -18.81 7.39
C GLU A 90 -20.21 -17.83 7.36
N GLY A 91 -20.54 -17.26 8.52
CA GLY A 91 -21.61 -16.26 8.66
C GLY A 91 -21.27 -14.91 8.03
N LEU A 92 -20.00 -14.62 7.73
CA LEU A 92 -19.59 -13.31 7.21
C LEU A 92 -19.96 -13.06 5.75
N LEU A 93 -20.10 -14.12 4.94
CA LEU A 93 -20.28 -14.01 3.50
C LEU A 93 -21.76 -13.87 3.06
N THR A 94 -22.65 -13.49 3.97
CA THR A 94 -24.05 -13.21 3.64
C THR A 94 -24.20 -11.86 2.95
N LEU A 95 -25.23 -11.70 2.12
CA LEU A 95 -25.53 -10.44 1.41
C LEU A 95 -25.79 -9.27 2.36
N GLU A 96 -26.44 -9.52 3.50
CA GLU A 96 -26.67 -8.50 4.53
C GLU A 96 -25.35 -8.01 5.12
N ASN A 97 -24.43 -8.93 5.41
CA ASN A 97 -23.11 -8.59 5.96
C ASN A 97 -22.25 -7.81 4.98
N LEU A 98 -22.47 -7.95 3.66
CA LEU A 98 -21.74 -7.19 2.65
C LEU A 98 -21.94 -5.68 2.78
N PHE A 99 -23.16 -5.23 3.13
CA PHE A 99 -23.43 -3.81 3.36
C PHE A 99 -22.67 -3.28 4.58
N TYR A 100 -22.68 -4.01 5.70
CA TYR A 100 -21.90 -3.68 6.90
C TYR A 100 -20.40 -3.65 6.59
N PHE A 101 -19.88 -4.64 5.87
CA PHE A 101 -18.48 -4.67 5.48
C PHE A 101 -18.08 -3.47 4.62
N TRP A 102 -18.92 -3.06 3.68
CA TRP A 102 -18.63 -1.91 2.84
C TRP A 102 -18.52 -0.61 3.65
N PHE A 103 -19.48 -0.37 4.56
CA PHE A 103 -19.45 0.80 5.42
C PHE A 103 -18.25 0.78 6.39
N LEU A 104 -18.02 -0.37 7.04
CA LEU A 104 -16.88 -0.55 7.93
C LEU A 104 -15.55 -0.39 7.19
N PHE A 105 -15.44 -0.88 5.95
CA PHE A 105 -14.26 -0.74 5.13
C PHE A 105 -13.94 0.72 4.85
N ILE A 106 -14.93 1.52 4.46
CA ILE A 106 -14.73 2.96 4.24
C ILE A 106 -14.30 3.64 5.55
N ALA A 107 -15.00 3.36 6.66
CA ALA A 107 -14.68 3.96 7.95
C ALA A 107 -13.26 3.63 8.43
N VAL A 108 -12.86 2.35 8.35
CA VAL A 108 -11.51 1.89 8.69
C VAL A 108 -10.48 2.54 7.78
N LYS A 109 -10.73 2.63 6.46
CA LYS A 109 -9.79 3.26 5.53
C LYS A 109 -9.67 4.77 5.75
N VAL A 110 -10.72 5.47 6.16
CA VAL A 110 -10.60 6.87 6.59
C VAL A 110 -9.67 6.99 7.81
N ILE A 111 -9.83 6.12 8.81
CA ILE A 111 -8.97 6.12 10.01
C ILE A 111 -7.52 5.78 9.64
N HIS A 112 -7.31 4.82 8.74
CA HIS A 112 -6.01 4.43 8.21
C HIS A 112 -5.28 5.61 7.57
N GLU A 113 -5.96 6.31 6.65
CA GLU A 113 -5.44 7.49 5.97
C GLU A 113 -5.16 8.65 6.94
N LEU A 114 -6.03 8.85 7.94
CA LEU A 114 -5.77 9.79 9.03
C LEU A 114 -4.54 9.39 9.85
N GLY A 115 -4.26 8.10 10.04
CA GLY A 115 -3.06 7.61 10.69
C GLY A 115 -1.79 8.08 9.99
N HIS A 116 -1.73 7.98 8.66
CA HIS A 116 -0.66 8.54 7.84
C HIS A 116 -0.57 10.07 7.99
N ALA A 117 -1.71 10.75 7.90
CA ALA A 117 -1.77 12.21 7.96
C ALA A 117 -1.27 12.77 9.30
N TYR A 118 -1.77 12.25 10.42
CA TYR A 118 -1.35 12.67 11.77
C TYR A 118 0.11 12.33 12.05
N THR A 119 0.61 11.20 11.55
CA THR A 119 2.03 10.85 11.71
C THR A 119 2.93 11.77 10.90
N CYS A 120 2.52 12.15 9.69
CA CYS A 120 3.21 13.18 8.89
C CYS A 120 3.27 14.51 9.66
N LYS A 121 2.12 14.96 10.21
CA LYS A 121 2.05 16.19 11.01
C LYS A 121 2.89 16.12 12.29
N HIS A 122 2.93 14.96 12.96
CA HIS A 122 3.76 14.75 14.16
C HIS A 122 5.25 15.02 13.90
N TYR A 123 5.73 14.64 12.72
CA TYR A 123 7.12 14.87 12.31
C TYR A 123 7.35 16.24 11.64
N GLY A 124 6.33 17.10 11.60
CA GLY A 124 6.40 18.47 11.10
C GLY A 124 6.11 18.63 9.60
N GLY A 125 5.57 17.60 8.94
CA GLY A 125 5.15 17.70 7.54
C GLY A 125 3.72 18.21 7.37
N GLU A 126 3.41 18.73 6.20
CA GLU A 126 2.08 19.23 5.84
C GLU A 126 1.29 18.23 4.97
N VAL A 127 -0.05 18.27 5.06
CA VAL A 127 -0.94 17.35 4.33
C VAL A 127 -2.07 18.14 3.68
N HIS A 128 -1.92 18.45 2.39
CA HIS A 128 -2.83 19.33 1.66
C HIS A 128 -3.87 18.61 0.80
N GLU A 129 -3.77 17.29 0.65
CA GLU A 129 -4.70 16.52 -0.18
C GLU A 129 -5.06 15.17 0.44
N MET A 130 -6.35 14.95 0.67
CA MET A 130 -6.95 13.63 0.89
C MET A 130 -8.11 13.42 -0.07
N GLY A 131 -8.33 12.18 -0.53
CA GLY A 131 -9.42 11.91 -1.44
C GLY A 131 -9.52 10.48 -1.93
N LEU A 132 -10.03 10.33 -3.15
CA LEU A 132 -10.21 9.04 -3.80
C LEU A 132 -9.16 8.81 -4.89
N LEU A 133 -8.60 7.62 -4.90
CA LEU A 133 -7.70 7.10 -5.91
C LEU A 133 -8.37 5.89 -6.57
N PHE A 134 -8.62 5.96 -7.87
CA PHE A 134 -9.08 4.82 -8.65
C PHE A 134 -7.88 4.07 -9.20
N LEU A 135 -7.62 2.89 -8.64
CA LEU A 135 -6.60 1.97 -9.12
C LEU A 135 -7.28 0.80 -9.82
N VAL A 136 -7.18 0.74 -11.15
CA VAL A 136 -7.84 -0.32 -11.96
C VAL A 136 -9.35 -0.41 -11.65
N PHE A 137 -10.03 0.74 -11.64
CA PHE A 137 -11.46 0.89 -11.31
C PHE A 137 -11.87 0.58 -9.86
N THR A 138 -10.95 0.13 -9.01
CA THR A 138 -11.22 -0.03 -7.58
C THR A 138 -11.03 1.31 -6.87
N PRO A 139 -12.06 1.83 -6.17
CA PRO A 139 -11.91 3.04 -5.37
C PRO A 139 -11.07 2.74 -4.12
N CYS A 140 -10.02 3.52 -3.91
CA CYS A 140 -9.21 3.53 -2.71
C CYS A 140 -9.20 4.94 -2.12
N LEU A 141 -9.11 5.06 -0.81
CA LEU A 141 -8.80 6.36 -0.21
C LEU A 141 -7.30 6.62 -0.33
N PHE A 142 -6.89 7.89 -0.34
CA PHE A 142 -5.48 8.27 -0.30
C PHE A 142 -5.27 9.54 0.53
N THR A 143 -4.08 9.63 1.11
CA THR A 143 -3.52 10.82 1.74
C THR A 143 -2.21 11.19 1.08
N ASN A 144 -2.07 12.46 0.69
CA ASN A 144 -0.82 12.95 0.15
C ASN A 144 0.16 13.31 1.29
N VAL A 145 1.00 12.33 1.65
CA VAL A 145 2.12 12.50 2.60
C VAL A 145 3.46 12.74 1.89
N SER A 146 3.45 13.40 0.73
CA SER A 146 4.69 13.65 -0.04
C SER A 146 5.71 14.49 0.72
N ASP A 147 5.28 15.30 1.68
CA ASP A 147 6.19 16.08 2.51
C ASP A 147 7.07 15.19 3.42
N ALA A 148 6.67 13.95 3.69
CA ALA A 148 7.51 13.00 4.43
C ALA A 148 8.85 12.68 3.73
N TRP A 149 8.99 13.00 2.44
CA TRP A 149 10.24 12.88 1.70
C TRP A 149 11.25 13.98 2.04
N THR A 150 10.82 15.10 2.63
CA THR A 150 11.69 16.22 3.03
C THR A 150 12.27 16.02 4.44
N PHE A 151 11.81 15.01 5.17
CA PHE A 151 12.24 14.74 6.54
C PHE A 151 13.73 14.40 6.63
N LYS A 152 14.43 15.10 7.53
CA LYS A 152 15.88 14.88 7.77
C LYS A 152 16.20 13.47 8.30
N LYS A 153 15.26 12.82 8.99
CA LYS A 153 15.43 11.50 9.60
C LYS A 153 14.62 10.47 8.80
N GLY A 154 15.29 9.49 8.19
CA GLY A 154 14.62 8.40 7.47
C GLY A 154 13.61 7.60 8.30
N ARG A 155 13.79 7.57 9.64
CA ARG A 155 12.85 6.94 10.57
C ARG A 155 11.47 7.62 10.56
N ALA A 156 11.41 8.95 10.44
CA ALA A 156 10.15 9.68 10.40
C ALA A 156 9.32 9.31 9.17
N LYS A 157 9.99 9.18 8.02
CA LYS A 157 9.38 8.70 6.78
C LYS A 157 8.86 7.26 6.93
N PHE A 158 9.69 6.36 7.46
CA PHE A 158 9.30 4.99 7.74
C PHE A 158 8.05 4.90 8.63
N PHE A 159 8.02 5.65 9.74
CA PHE A 159 6.87 5.66 10.64
C PHE A 159 5.62 6.25 9.99
N THR A 160 5.77 7.24 9.12
CA THR A 160 4.66 7.80 8.33
C THR A 160 4.09 6.76 7.37
N SER A 161 4.92 5.94 6.72
CA SER A 161 4.46 4.81 5.89
C SER A 161 3.89 3.65 6.73
N PHE A 162 4.35 3.47 7.97
CA PHE A 162 3.96 2.35 8.83
C PHE A 162 2.66 2.60 9.61
N SER A 163 2.32 3.86 9.89
CA SER A 163 1.22 4.23 10.79
C SER A 163 -0.16 3.71 10.34
N GLY A 164 -0.41 3.61 9.04
CA GLY A 164 -1.67 3.08 8.51
C GLY A 164 -1.88 1.61 8.89
N ILE A 165 -0.84 0.77 8.78
CA ILE A 165 -0.90 -0.62 9.22
C ILE A 165 -1.09 -0.70 10.74
N VAL A 166 -0.32 0.10 11.49
CA VAL A 166 -0.38 0.08 12.97
C VAL A 166 -1.77 0.44 13.48
N ILE A 167 -2.41 1.47 12.92
CA ILE A 167 -3.72 1.91 13.41
C ILE A 167 -4.82 0.90 13.08
N GLU A 168 -4.78 0.27 11.90
CA GLU A 168 -5.72 -0.79 11.56
C GLU A 168 -5.54 -2.02 12.45
N LEU A 169 -4.29 -2.44 12.71
CA LEU A 169 -4.01 -3.55 13.63
C LEU A 169 -4.44 -3.21 15.06
N PHE A 170 -4.26 -1.97 15.51
CA PHE A 170 -4.71 -1.54 16.83
C PHE A 170 -6.24 -1.54 16.93
N LEU A 171 -6.94 -1.11 15.88
CA LEU A 171 -8.40 -1.26 15.78
C LEU A 171 -8.83 -2.74 15.82
N ALA A 172 -8.10 -3.62 15.14
CA ALA A 172 -8.37 -5.06 15.19
C ALA A 172 -8.21 -5.61 16.62
N ALA A 173 -7.16 -5.17 17.33
CA ALA A 173 -6.90 -5.58 18.71
C ALA A 173 -7.98 -5.09 19.67
N LEU A 174 -8.41 -3.82 19.57
CA LEU A 174 -9.53 -3.30 20.35
C LEU A 174 -10.83 -4.06 20.05
N ALA A 175 -11.08 -4.34 18.78
CA ALA A 175 -12.25 -5.10 18.36
C ALA A 175 -12.23 -6.54 18.90
N ALA A 176 -11.05 -7.19 18.98
CA ALA A 176 -10.90 -8.50 19.61
C ALA A 176 -11.26 -8.49 21.10
N LEU A 177 -10.86 -7.44 21.83
CA LEU A 177 -11.24 -7.28 23.25
C LEU A 177 -12.75 -7.12 23.41
N VAL A 178 -13.39 -6.29 22.57
CA VAL A 178 -14.86 -6.08 22.61
C VAL A 178 -15.60 -7.34 22.22
N TRP A 179 -15.12 -8.06 21.20
CA TRP A 179 -15.67 -9.34 20.77
C TRP A 179 -15.67 -10.36 21.92
N ALA A 180 -14.55 -10.47 22.65
CA ALA A 180 -14.45 -11.36 23.80
C ALA A 180 -15.31 -10.93 24.99
N ALA A 181 -15.39 -9.62 25.26
CA ALA A 181 -16.22 -9.09 26.33
C ALA A 181 -17.73 -9.28 26.10
N THR A 182 -18.14 -9.63 24.88
CA THR A 182 -19.57 -9.74 24.48
C THR A 182 -20.00 -11.18 24.17
N PHE A 183 -19.21 -12.19 24.55
CA PHE A 183 -19.52 -13.59 24.31
C PHE A 183 -20.83 -14.08 24.92
N GLU A 184 -21.18 -13.57 26.10
CA GLU A 184 -22.38 -14.00 26.84
C GLU A 184 -23.66 -13.35 26.29
N TYR A 185 -23.53 -12.19 25.64
CA TYR A 185 -24.64 -11.40 25.12
C TYR A 185 -24.38 -10.99 23.67
N PRO A 186 -24.42 -11.95 22.72
CA PRO A 186 -24.21 -11.65 21.31
C PRO A 186 -25.32 -10.71 20.82
N GLY A 187 -24.90 -9.56 20.30
CA GLY A 187 -25.78 -8.55 19.71
C GLY A 187 -24.99 -7.72 18.70
N LEU A 188 -25.53 -6.57 18.30
CA LEU A 188 -24.93 -5.73 17.26
C LEU A 188 -23.46 -5.36 17.54
N VAL A 189 -23.12 -5.07 18.79
CA VAL A 189 -21.74 -4.74 19.19
C VAL A 189 -20.79 -5.91 18.99
N HIS A 190 -21.22 -7.13 19.36
CA HIS A 190 -20.44 -8.34 19.17
C HIS A 190 -20.15 -8.58 17.69
N GLU A 191 -21.18 -8.46 16.84
CA GLU A 191 -21.04 -8.65 15.41
C GLU A 191 -20.16 -7.60 14.74
N LEU A 192 -20.34 -6.32 15.08
CA LEU A 192 -19.51 -5.25 14.51
C LEU A 192 -18.05 -5.39 14.96
N ALA A 193 -17.81 -5.76 16.22
CA ALA A 193 -16.47 -6.03 16.71
C ALA A 193 -15.82 -7.21 15.96
N TYR A 194 -16.55 -8.31 15.77
CA TYR A 194 -16.07 -9.43 14.98
C TYR A 194 -15.74 -9.03 13.52
N LYS A 195 -16.65 -8.29 12.86
CA LYS A 195 -16.47 -7.79 11.49
C LYS A 195 -15.25 -6.85 11.38
N ILE A 196 -15.07 -5.90 12.31
CA ILE A 196 -13.92 -4.99 12.35
C ILE A 196 -12.62 -5.76 12.58
N MET A 197 -12.60 -6.69 13.53
CA MET A 197 -11.43 -7.52 13.83
C MET A 197 -10.97 -8.28 12.59
N ILE A 198 -11.87 -8.97 11.90
CA ILE A 198 -11.56 -9.74 10.69
C ILE A 198 -11.16 -8.81 9.55
N LEU A 199 -11.93 -7.74 9.32
CA LEU A 199 -11.69 -6.80 8.23
C LEU A 199 -10.31 -6.12 8.36
N CYS A 200 -10.00 -5.56 9.52
CA CYS A 200 -8.71 -4.93 9.78
C CYS A 200 -7.57 -5.96 9.68
N SER A 201 -7.71 -7.15 10.28
CA SER A 201 -6.66 -8.17 10.22
C SER A 201 -6.34 -8.60 8.78
N ILE A 202 -7.38 -8.88 7.98
CA ILE A 202 -7.22 -9.29 6.57
C ILE A 202 -6.63 -8.15 5.74
N THR A 203 -7.24 -6.96 5.79
CA THR A 203 -6.81 -5.83 4.96
C THR A 203 -5.41 -5.34 5.31
N SER A 204 -5.06 -5.29 6.60
CA SER A 204 -3.75 -4.84 7.05
C SER A 204 -2.66 -5.87 6.79
N ILE A 205 -2.89 -7.15 7.10
CA ILE A 205 -1.82 -8.16 7.02
C ILE A 205 -1.64 -8.66 5.59
N LEU A 206 -2.74 -9.05 4.92
CA LEU A 206 -2.66 -9.69 3.61
C LEU A 206 -2.50 -8.70 2.45
N PHE A 207 -3.11 -7.51 2.56
CA PHE A 207 -3.07 -6.52 1.49
C PHE A 207 -2.05 -5.42 1.78
N ASN A 208 -2.25 -4.63 2.84
CA ASN A 208 -1.38 -3.47 3.11
C ASN A 208 0.03 -3.89 3.54
N GLY A 209 0.18 -4.94 4.35
CA GLY A 209 1.47 -5.46 4.81
C GLY A 209 2.26 -6.19 3.73
N ASN A 210 1.64 -6.52 2.60
CA ASN A 210 2.30 -7.23 1.52
C ASN A 210 3.22 -6.31 0.71
N PRO A 211 4.55 -6.51 0.76
CA PRO A 211 5.50 -5.63 0.08
C PRO A 211 5.52 -5.78 -1.44
N LEU A 212 4.90 -6.82 -1.98
CA LEU A 212 4.90 -7.15 -3.41
C LEU A 212 3.92 -6.29 -4.21
N MET A 213 2.89 -5.77 -3.54
CA MET A 213 1.92 -4.82 -4.08
C MET A 213 2.30 -3.40 -3.67
N LYS A 214 1.95 -2.39 -4.48
CA LYS A 214 2.25 -0.96 -4.18
C LYS A 214 1.31 -0.37 -3.13
N PHE A 215 1.18 -1.05 -2.00
CA PHE A 215 0.52 -0.59 -0.78
C PHE A 215 1.58 -0.22 0.27
N ASP A 216 1.19 -0.02 1.52
CA ASP A 216 2.08 0.48 2.58
C ASP A 216 3.31 -0.40 2.78
N GLY A 217 3.15 -1.72 2.77
CA GLY A 217 4.22 -2.71 2.91
C GLY A 217 5.34 -2.52 1.89
N TYR A 218 5.00 -2.09 0.68
CA TYR A 218 5.99 -1.75 -0.34
C TYR A 218 6.77 -0.50 0.03
N TYR A 219 6.10 0.56 0.50
CA TYR A 219 6.77 1.79 0.90
C TYR A 219 7.59 1.59 2.17
N ILE A 220 7.09 0.82 3.15
CA ILE A 220 7.82 0.39 4.34
C ILE A 220 9.10 -0.37 3.95
N LEU A 221 9.02 -1.36 3.05
CA LEU A 221 10.19 -2.10 2.59
C LEU A 221 11.16 -1.21 1.81
N SER A 222 10.64 -0.35 0.93
CA SER A 222 11.41 0.62 0.15
C SER A 222 12.17 1.60 1.06
N ASP A 223 11.54 2.04 2.14
CA ASP A 223 12.10 2.97 3.12
C ASP A 223 13.11 2.28 4.05
N TYR A 224 12.81 1.05 4.48
CA TYR A 224 13.73 0.23 5.27
C TYR A 224 15.02 -0.08 4.52
N LEU A 225 14.91 -0.44 3.23
CA LEU A 225 16.06 -0.70 2.36
C LEU A 225 16.74 0.58 1.85
N GLN A 226 16.12 1.75 2.05
CA GLN A 226 16.55 3.03 1.47
C GLN A 226 16.70 2.99 -0.06
N LEU A 227 15.89 2.16 -0.73
CA LEU A 227 15.91 1.98 -2.18
C LEU A 227 14.65 2.60 -2.79
N PRO A 228 14.66 3.89 -3.19
CA PRO A 228 13.50 4.53 -3.79
C PRO A 228 13.14 3.87 -5.12
N ASN A 229 11.86 3.86 -5.46
CA ASN A 229 11.34 3.24 -6.69
C ASN A 229 11.70 1.75 -6.85
N LEU A 230 11.79 1.03 -5.72
CA LEU A 230 12.12 -0.41 -5.65
C LEU A 230 11.48 -1.24 -6.76
N ARG A 231 10.16 -1.14 -6.98
CA ARG A 231 9.46 -1.95 -8.00
C ARG A 231 9.87 -1.59 -9.43
N ALA A 232 10.05 -0.31 -9.73
CA ALA A 232 10.44 0.12 -11.07
C ALA A 232 11.89 -0.30 -11.39
N ASN A 233 12.80 -0.15 -10.43
CA ASN A 233 14.19 -0.55 -10.58
C ASN A 233 14.33 -2.07 -10.66
N SER A 234 13.56 -2.80 -9.85
CA SER A 234 13.47 -4.26 -9.91
C SER A 234 12.99 -4.77 -11.26
N MET A 235 11.91 -4.20 -11.81
CA MET A 235 11.39 -4.62 -13.10
C MET A 235 12.35 -4.29 -14.26
N LYS A 236 13.07 -3.17 -14.18
CA LYS A 236 14.16 -2.85 -15.12
C LYS A 236 15.30 -3.86 -15.00
N CYS A 237 15.71 -4.20 -13.79
CA CYS A 237 16.78 -5.15 -13.53
C CYS A 237 16.45 -6.55 -14.03
N VAL A 238 15.24 -7.06 -13.76
CA VAL A 238 14.78 -8.36 -14.25
C VAL A 238 14.69 -8.37 -15.79
N GLY A 239 14.12 -7.32 -16.39
CA GLY A 239 14.07 -7.17 -17.84
C GLY A 239 15.46 -7.11 -18.49
N GLY A 240 16.42 -6.50 -17.81
CA GLY A 240 17.81 -6.44 -18.26
C GLY A 240 18.53 -7.79 -18.13
N CYS A 241 18.35 -8.51 -17.02
CA CYS A 241 18.83 -9.88 -16.89
C CYS A 241 18.28 -10.78 -18.01
N PHE A 242 16.98 -10.68 -18.31
CA PHE A 242 16.36 -11.46 -19.38
C PHE A 242 17.02 -11.16 -20.75
N ARG A 243 17.27 -9.89 -21.07
CA ARG A 243 17.92 -9.50 -22.33
C ARG A 243 19.39 -9.89 -22.41
N LYS A 244 20.14 -9.74 -21.31
CA LYS A 244 21.56 -10.10 -21.25
C LYS A 244 21.79 -11.60 -21.31
N TYR A 245 21.07 -12.38 -20.51
CA TYR A 245 21.33 -13.82 -20.37
C TYR A 245 20.55 -14.66 -21.38
N LEU A 246 19.29 -14.33 -21.66
CA LEU A 246 18.47 -15.11 -22.60
C LEU A 246 18.63 -14.64 -24.04
N LEU A 247 18.59 -13.31 -24.27
CA LEU A 247 18.68 -12.74 -25.62
C LEU A 247 20.11 -12.38 -26.06
N LYS A 248 21.11 -12.60 -25.19
CA LYS A 248 22.54 -12.31 -25.43
C LYS A 248 22.81 -10.89 -25.95
N MET A 249 21.99 -9.92 -25.56
CA MET A 249 22.19 -8.51 -25.92
C MET A 249 23.22 -7.87 -24.97
N PRO A 250 24.12 -7.00 -25.48
CA PRO A 250 25.04 -6.26 -24.62
C PRO A 250 24.23 -5.25 -23.79
N GLU A 251 24.13 -5.50 -22.49
CA GLU A 251 23.43 -4.61 -21.56
C GLU A 251 24.39 -4.23 -20.43
N GLU A 252 24.77 -2.96 -20.44
CA GLU A 252 25.62 -2.35 -19.43
C GLU A 252 24.79 -2.09 -18.15
N GLY A 253 25.36 -2.39 -16.99
CA GLY A 253 24.78 -2.00 -15.69
C GLY A 253 24.06 -3.10 -14.88
N VAL A 254 23.90 -4.32 -15.42
CA VAL A 254 23.45 -5.46 -14.60
C VAL A 254 24.66 -6.21 -14.05
N ASP A 255 25.07 -5.81 -12.84
CA ASP A 255 26.07 -6.52 -12.04
C ASP A 255 25.41 -7.28 -10.89
N ILE A 256 25.36 -8.62 -11.01
CA ILE A 256 24.78 -9.54 -10.02
C ILE A 256 25.64 -9.61 -8.74
N ARG A 257 26.91 -9.19 -8.80
CA ARG A 257 27.78 -9.18 -7.62
C ARG A 257 27.40 -8.06 -6.65
N ASN A 258 26.77 -7.00 -7.14
CA ASN A 258 26.26 -5.93 -6.29
C ASN A 258 25.04 -6.42 -5.47
N PRO A 259 25.09 -6.32 -4.13
CA PRO A 259 23.99 -6.77 -3.26
C PRO A 259 22.66 -6.06 -3.55
N VAL A 260 22.70 -4.79 -3.96
CA VAL A 260 21.51 -4.01 -4.31
C VAL A 260 20.82 -4.58 -5.55
N THR A 261 21.60 -5.00 -6.56
CA THR A 261 21.06 -5.67 -7.75
C THR A 261 20.37 -6.99 -7.39
N ARG A 262 20.93 -7.76 -6.44
CA ARG A 262 20.28 -9.01 -5.98
C ARG A 262 18.95 -8.75 -5.30
N ILE A 263 18.87 -7.72 -4.46
CA ILE A 263 17.62 -7.30 -3.83
C ILE A 263 16.59 -6.95 -4.90
N TYR A 264 16.98 -6.18 -5.93
CA TYR A 264 16.11 -5.84 -7.05
C TYR A 264 15.63 -7.08 -7.84
N LEU A 265 16.48 -8.07 -8.05
CA LEU A 265 16.09 -9.30 -8.75
C LEU A 265 15.14 -10.16 -7.92
N ILE A 266 15.45 -10.40 -6.65
CA ILE A 266 14.62 -11.20 -5.75
C ILE A 266 13.24 -10.54 -5.61
N TYR A 267 13.21 -9.24 -5.29
CA TYR A 267 11.97 -8.48 -5.19
C TYR A 267 11.17 -8.52 -6.51
N GLY A 268 11.84 -8.28 -7.65
CA GLY A 268 11.19 -8.27 -8.96
C GLY A 268 10.55 -9.60 -9.33
N LEU A 269 11.25 -10.71 -9.08
CA LEU A 269 10.74 -12.06 -9.32
C LEU A 269 9.55 -12.38 -8.41
N LEU A 270 9.68 -12.13 -7.10
CA LEU A 270 8.59 -12.33 -6.14
C LEU A 270 7.35 -11.50 -6.49
N ALA A 271 7.54 -10.23 -6.87
CA ALA A 271 6.44 -9.36 -7.25
C ALA A 271 5.72 -9.82 -8.53
N MET A 272 6.45 -10.41 -9.49
CA MET A 272 5.84 -11.01 -10.68
C MET A 272 5.09 -12.30 -10.35
N MET A 273 5.69 -13.18 -9.53
CA MET A 273 5.05 -14.41 -9.09
C MET A 273 3.75 -14.11 -8.34
N TRP A 274 3.78 -13.15 -7.43
CA TRP A 274 2.60 -12.69 -6.70
C TRP A 274 1.51 -12.15 -7.63
N LEU A 275 1.88 -11.25 -8.56
CA LEU A 275 0.93 -10.70 -9.51
C LEU A 275 0.29 -11.81 -10.37
N PHE A 276 1.08 -12.80 -10.79
CA PHE A 276 0.58 -13.96 -11.52
C PHE A 276 -0.38 -14.81 -10.69
N SER A 277 -0.05 -15.09 -9.42
CA SER A 277 -0.94 -15.79 -8.50
C SER A 277 -2.27 -15.06 -8.27
N VAL A 278 -2.23 -13.73 -8.11
CA VAL A 278 -3.44 -12.92 -7.97
C VAL A 278 -4.27 -12.95 -9.25
N MET A 279 -3.64 -12.85 -10.43
CA MET A 279 -4.36 -12.95 -11.70
C MET A 279 -5.02 -14.33 -11.89
N LEU A 280 -4.32 -15.41 -11.53
CA LEU A 280 -4.88 -16.76 -11.59
C LEU A 280 -5.99 -17.01 -10.57
N GLY A 281 -5.88 -16.44 -9.36
CA GLY A 281 -6.91 -16.61 -8.31
C GLY A 281 -8.14 -15.72 -8.48
N ILE A 282 -8.07 -14.71 -9.35
CA ILE A 282 -9.22 -13.90 -9.78
C ILE A 282 -9.95 -14.57 -10.98
N CYS A 283 -9.29 -15.51 -11.68
CA CYS A 283 -9.89 -16.32 -12.75
C CYS A 283 -10.53 -17.60 -12.22
#